data_AF-Q05HS9-F1
#
_entry.id   AF-Q05HS9-F1
#
_cell.length_a   1.000
_cell.length_b   1.000
_cell.length_c   1.000
_cell.angle_alpha   90.00
_cell.angle_beta   90.00
_cell.angle_gamma   90.00
#
_symmetry.space_group_name_H-M   'P 1'
#
loop_
_entity.id
_entity.type
_entity.pdbx_description
1 polymer ?
#
loop_
_entity_poly.entity_id
_entity_poly.type
_entity_poly.pdbx_seq_one_letter_code
_entity_poly.pdbx_strand_id
1 'polypeptide(L)'
;MKKRFSEEQIIGFLREAEAGMPIKDLCHRHGFSEASYSLWRSKFGGMRVHDVSGAIVHDRRHFERLLDAGNTARTIRVDGAYADRDPKARLKEEGYRVDIQHNGTRGNPLSRAQQRRNQRIAKDRVFVEHAFARLMHQGGKCLRTLGLARAKGVIGLKVAGHHLLRLARLQQAGMRPG
;
A
#
# COMPACT_ATOMS: atom_id res chain seq x y z
N MET A 1 -3.49 25.15 10.99
CA MET A 1 -2.01 25.02 10.85
C MET A 1 -1.70 24.11 9.67
N LYS A 2 -1.06 24.60 8.60
CA LYS A 2 -0.58 23.73 7.52
C LYS A 2 0.66 22.98 8.04
N LYS A 3 0.63 21.65 8.02
CA LYS A 3 1.83 20.84 8.31
C LYS A 3 2.83 21.02 7.16
N ARG A 4 4.12 21.18 7.48
CA ARG A 4 5.19 21.33 6.49
C ARG A 4 5.40 20.06 5.66
N PHE A 5 5.25 18.89 6.29
CA PHE A 5 5.39 17.58 5.64
C PHE A 5 4.10 16.78 5.80
N SER A 6 3.74 16.03 4.77
CA SER A 6 2.63 15.08 4.79
C SER A 6 3.01 13.78 5.54
N GLU A 7 2.03 12.96 5.91
CA GLU A 7 2.31 11.68 6.59
C GLU A 7 3.09 10.73 5.66
N GLU A 8 2.80 10.77 4.36
CA GLU A 8 3.47 10.00 3.32
C GLU A 8 4.94 10.40 3.19
N GLN A 9 5.22 11.72 3.19
CA GLN A 9 6.61 12.23 3.16
C GLN A 9 7.38 11.80 4.41
N ILE A 10 6.77 11.92 5.59
CA ILE A 10 7.39 11.52 6.85
C ILE A 10 7.72 10.03 6.84
N ILE A 11 6.78 9.17 6.45
CA ILE A 11 7.01 7.72 6.33
C ILE A 11 8.11 7.43 5.29
N GLY A 12 8.14 8.16 4.16
CA GLY A 12 9.20 8.07 3.17
C GLY A 12 10.60 8.34 3.76
N PHE A 13 10.73 9.42 4.54
CA PHE A 13 12.01 9.76 5.19
C PHE A 13 12.47 8.68 6.18
N LEU A 14 11.55 8.13 6.98
CA LEU A 14 11.88 7.04 7.91
C LEU A 14 12.43 5.82 7.17
N ARG A 15 11.92 5.54 5.97
CA ARG A 15 12.36 4.40 5.16
C ARG A 15 13.70 4.61 4.47
N GLU A 16 14.03 5.84 4.09
CA GLU A 16 15.39 6.16 3.63
C GLU A 16 16.42 5.87 4.73
N ALA A 17 16.08 6.18 5.99
CA ALA A 17 16.93 5.81 7.14
C ALA A 17 16.97 4.29 7.37
N GLU A 18 15.82 3.58 7.29
CA GLU A 18 15.78 2.11 7.39
C GLU A 18 16.58 1.42 6.26
N ALA A 19 16.65 2.03 5.08
CA ALA A 19 17.45 1.58 3.95
C ALA A 19 18.96 1.89 4.10
N GLY A 20 19.38 2.50 5.21
CA GLY A 20 20.78 2.72 5.56
C GLY A 20 21.28 4.15 5.37
N MET A 21 20.43 5.12 5.04
CA MET A 21 20.86 6.53 4.98
C MET A 21 21.18 7.07 6.38
N PRO A 22 22.34 7.75 6.58
CA PRO A 22 22.63 8.42 7.84
C PRO A 22 21.59 9.49 8.16
N ILE A 23 21.10 9.52 9.41
CA ILE A 23 20.04 10.43 9.85
C ILE A 23 20.45 11.90 9.65
N LYS A 24 21.73 12.23 9.86
CA LYS A 24 22.28 13.57 9.63
C LYS A 24 22.11 14.03 8.18
N ASP A 25 22.50 13.18 7.25
CA ASP A 25 22.42 13.48 5.81
C ASP A 25 20.96 13.59 5.36
N LEU A 26 20.09 12.73 5.89
CA LEU A 26 18.66 12.79 5.66
C LEU A 26 18.06 14.12 6.15
N CYS A 27 18.40 14.55 7.37
CA CYS A 27 17.96 15.81 7.97
C CYS A 27 18.41 17.02 7.14
N HIS A 28 19.68 17.03 6.69
CA HIS A 28 20.22 18.08 5.84
C HIS A 28 19.54 18.12 4.47
N ARG A 29 19.33 16.95 3.84
CA ARG A 29 18.73 16.84 2.51
C ARG A 29 17.29 17.33 2.46
N HIS A 30 16.48 16.93 3.43
CA HIS A 30 15.03 17.18 3.44
C HIS A 30 14.63 18.38 4.31
N GLY A 31 15.58 18.97 5.06
CA GLY A 31 15.39 20.23 5.79
C GLY A 31 14.55 20.10 7.06
N PHE A 32 14.81 19.07 7.88
CA PHE A 32 14.22 18.87 9.20
C PHE A 32 15.29 18.50 10.25
N SER A 33 14.93 18.56 11.54
CA SER A 33 15.87 18.26 12.63
C SER A 33 15.84 16.79 13.07
N GLU A 34 16.94 16.30 13.66
CA GLU A 34 17.00 14.95 14.26
C GLU A 34 15.95 14.73 15.36
N ALA A 35 15.58 15.80 16.08
CA ALA A 35 14.48 15.77 17.05
C ALA A 35 13.13 15.48 16.36
N SER A 36 12.87 16.11 15.22
CA SER A 36 11.66 15.84 14.41
C SER A 36 11.66 14.40 13.91
N TYR A 37 12.81 13.92 13.42
CA TYR A 37 12.98 12.51 13.02
C TYR A 37 12.64 11.55 14.16
N SER A 38 13.17 11.79 15.36
CA SER A 38 12.93 10.92 16.53
C SER A 38 11.45 10.88 16.92
N LEU A 39 10.78 12.03 16.91
CA LEU A 39 9.33 12.12 17.14
C LEU A 39 8.53 11.34 16.08
N TRP A 40 8.89 11.49 14.81
CA TRP A 40 8.24 10.76 13.72
C TRP A 40 8.51 9.27 13.78
N ARG A 41 9.73 8.85 14.12
CA ARG A 41 10.09 7.44 14.29
C ARG A 41 9.25 6.79 15.38
N SER A 42 9.04 7.47 16.50
CA SER A 42 8.15 6.99 17.57
C SER A 42 6.70 6.85 17.10
N LYS A 43 6.22 7.79 16.28
CA LYS A 43 4.83 7.85 15.84
C LYS A 43 4.48 6.97 14.64
N PHE A 44 5.39 6.86 13.68
CA PHE A 44 5.17 6.27 12.36
C PHE A 44 6.18 5.17 12.00
N GLY A 45 7.17 4.90 12.85
CA GLY A 45 8.18 3.86 12.60
C GLY A 45 7.54 2.49 12.40
N GLY A 46 8.05 1.73 11.43
CA GLY A 46 7.51 0.41 11.07
C GLY A 46 6.10 0.43 10.46
N MET A 47 5.50 1.60 10.23
CA MET A 47 4.20 1.71 9.55
C MET A 47 4.38 1.86 8.04
N ARG A 48 3.53 1.15 7.29
CA ARG A 48 3.34 1.44 5.86
C ARG A 48 2.33 2.58 5.70
N VAL A 49 2.48 3.35 4.62
CA VAL A 49 1.48 4.34 4.21
C VAL A 49 0.13 3.64 4.04
N HIS A 50 -0.90 4.21 4.65
CA HIS A 50 -2.28 3.77 4.50
C HIS A 50 -3.18 5.00 4.48
N ASP A 51 -4.27 4.91 3.73
CA ASP A 51 -5.26 5.97 3.66
C ASP A 51 -6.66 5.41 3.91
N VAL A 52 -7.51 6.22 4.51
CA VAL A 52 -8.91 5.89 4.80
C VAL A 52 -9.76 7.07 4.39
N SER A 53 -10.68 6.84 3.47
CA SER A 53 -11.59 7.83 2.95
C SER A 53 -13.05 7.40 3.12
N GLY A 54 -13.98 8.34 2.90
CA GLY A 54 -15.38 8.00 2.79
C GLY A 54 -15.67 7.22 1.51
N ALA A 55 -16.66 6.34 1.54
CA ALA A 55 -16.99 5.44 0.42
C ALA A 55 -17.37 6.15 -0.90
N ILE A 56 -17.70 7.45 -0.86
CA ILE A 56 -17.98 8.27 -2.04
C ILE A 56 -16.72 8.65 -2.81
N VAL A 57 -15.55 8.62 -2.16
CA VAL A 57 -14.30 9.02 -2.80
C VAL A 57 -13.80 7.88 -3.67
N HIS A 58 -13.63 8.16 -4.96
CA HIS A 58 -13.16 7.15 -5.89
C HIS A 58 -11.71 6.73 -5.56
N ASP A 59 -11.47 5.43 -5.44
CA ASP A 59 -10.16 4.83 -5.05
C ASP A 59 -8.97 5.32 -5.88
N ARG A 60 -9.21 5.74 -7.14
CA ARG A 60 -8.21 6.36 -8.02
C ARG A 60 -7.49 7.53 -7.36
N ARG A 61 -8.17 8.31 -6.51
CA ARG A 61 -7.59 9.49 -5.83
C ARG A 61 -6.56 9.13 -4.76
N HIS A 62 -6.57 7.89 -4.29
CA HIS A 62 -5.70 7.39 -3.22
C HIS A 62 -4.58 6.51 -3.76
N PHE A 63 -4.83 5.80 -4.87
CA PHE A 63 -3.97 4.76 -5.41
C PHE A 63 -2.49 5.16 -5.52
N GLU A 64 -2.19 6.30 -6.15
CA GLU A 64 -0.82 6.73 -6.40
C GLU A 64 -0.05 7.07 -5.11
N ARG A 65 -0.76 7.55 -4.07
CA ARG A 65 -0.14 7.90 -2.77
C ARG A 65 0.25 6.66 -1.96
N LEU A 66 -0.34 5.51 -2.28
CA LEU A 66 -0.07 4.24 -1.63
C LEU A 66 1.07 3.47 -2.31
N LEU A 67 1.54 3.94 -3.47
CA LEU A 67 2.71 3.37 -4.12
C LEU A 67 3.96 3.69 -3.32
N ASP A 68 4.81 2.69 -3.23
CA ASP A 68 5.99 2.73 -2.38
C ASP A 68 7.16 2.18 -3.17
N ALA A 69 8.14 3.04 -3.39
CA ALA A 69 9.37 2.73 -4.11
C ALA A 69 10.24 1.69 -3.37
N GLY A 70 10.05 1.54 -2.06
CA GLY A 70 10.72 0.51 -1.24
C GLY A 70 10.09 -0.88 -1.37
N ASN A 71 9.05 -1.08 -2.19
CA ASN A 71 8.51 -2.42 -2.45
C ASN A 71 9.48 -3.24 -3.32
N THR A 72 9.62 -4.53 -2.96
CA THR A 72 10.44 -5.50 -3.71
C THR A 72 9.90 -5.79 -5.11
N ALA A 73 8.60 -5.59 -5.32
CA ALA A 73 7.96 -5.73 -6.62
C ALA A 73 7.53 -4.37 -7.17
N ARG A 74 7.80 -4.14 -8.46
CA ARG A 74 7.32 -2.98 -9.23
C ARG A 74 6.11 -3.29 -10.10
N THR A 75 5.56 -4.51 -9.99
CA THR A 75 4.35 -4.89 -10.74
C THR A 75 3.10 -4.56 -9.94
N ILE A 76 2.22 -3.78 -10.54
CA ILE A 76 0.92 -3.40 -10.02
C ILE A 76 -0.14 -4.28 -10.69
N ARG A 77 -0.92 -5.01 -9.88
CA ARG A 77 -2.05 -5.82 -10.33
C ARG A 77 -3.33 -5.01 -10.15
N VAL A 78 -3.99 -4.63 -11.24
CA VAL A 78 -5.23 -3.85 -11.19
C VAL A 78 -6.38 -4.56 -11.89
N ASP A 79 -7.60 -4.22 -11.48
CA ASP A 79 -8.80 -4.66 -12.18
C ASP A 79 -9.04 -3.87 -13.49
N GLY A 80 -10.03 -4.29 -14.27
CA GLY A 80 -10.38 -3.66 -15.53
C GLY A 80 -10.90 -2.22 -15.41
N ALA A 81 -11.31 -1.76 -14.21
CA ALA A 81 -11.75 -0.39 -13.98
C ALA A 81 -10.59 0.61 -14.01
N TYR A 82 -9.34 0.14 -13.83
CA TYR A 82 -8.11 0.94 -13.98
C TYR A 82 -7.52 0.87 -15.41
N ALA A 83 -8.32 0.47 -16.40
CA ALA A 83 -7.85 0.27 -17.77
C ALA A 83 -7.69 1.54 -18.61
N ASP A 84 -8.23 2.68 -18.16
CA ASP A 84 -8.08 3.97 -18.83
C ASP A 84 -6.60 4.38 -18.94
N ARG A 85 -6.25 5.05 -20.05
CA ARG A 85 -4.87 5.09 -20.55
C ARG A 85 -3.93 6.06 -19.82
N ASP A 86 -4.45 6.95 -19.00
CA ASP A 86 -3.71 8.08 -18.43
C ASP A 86 -2.70 7.70 -17.33
N PRO A 87 -3.03 6.84 -16.33
CA PRO A 87 -2.08 6.47 -15.28
C PRO A 87 -0.96 5.53 -15.75
N LYS A 88 -1.21 4.74 -16.80
CA LYS A 88 -0.26 3.69 -17.25
C LYS A 88 1.04 4.26 -17.80
N ALA A 89 0.96 5.38 -18.52
CA ALA A 89 2.13 6.02 -19.10
C ALA A 89 3.05 6.55 -17.99
N ARG A 90 2.48 7.28 -17.04
CA ARG A 90 3.20 7.86 -15.90
C ARG A 90 3.78 6.78 -14.99
N LEU A 91 2.99 5.76 -14.64
CA LEU A 91 3.48 4.64 -13.83
C LEU A 91 4.63 3.89 -14.51
N LYS A 92 4.60 3.76 -15.84
CA LYS A 92 5.69 3.15 -16.60
C LYS A 92 6.96 4.01 -16.58
N GLU A 93 6.82 5.33 -16.68
CA GLU A 93 7.93 6.28 -16.55
C GLU A 93 8.56 6.21 -15.15
N GLU A 94 7.74 6.06 -14.11
CA GLU A 94 8.17 5.82 -12.72
C GLU A 94 8.73 4.40 -12.48
N GLY A 95 8.83 3.56 -13.52
CA GLY A 95 9.41 2.22 -13.47
C GLY A 95 8.46 1.11 -13.00
N TYR A 96 7.16 1.39 -12.88
CA TYR A 96 6.14 0.40 -12.54
C TYR A 96 5.60 -0.34 -13.77
N ARG A 97 5.27 -1.61 -13.59
CA ARG A 97 4.58 -2.44 -14.59
C ARG A 97 3.13 -2.64 -14.18
N VAL A 98 2.19 -2.19 -15.01
CA VAL A 98 0.75 -2.36 -14.75
C VAL A 98 0.21 -3.57 -15.52
N ASP A 99 -0.17 -4.62 -14.79
CA ASP A 99 -0.81 -5.81 -15.34
C ASP A 99 -2.32 -5.77 -15.01
N ILE A 100 -3.14 -5.67 -16.06
CA ILE A 100 -4.60 -5.49 -15.94
C ILE A 100 -5.34 -6.80 -16.18
N GLN A 101 -6.25 -7.11 -15.27
CA GLN A 101 -7.23 -8.17 -15.46
C GLN A 101 -8.34 -7.71 -16.42
N HIS A 102 -8.57 -8.51 -17.47
CA HIS A 102 -9.66 -8.23 -18.41
C HIS A 102 -10.92 -8.99 -18.01
N ASN A 103 -12.08 -8.33 -18.13
CA ASN A 103 -13.37 -8.98 -17.92
C ASN A 103 -13.99 -9.32 -19.27
N GLY A 104 -14.53 -10.53 -19.41
CA GLY A 104 -15.35 -10.89 -20.56
C GLY A 104 -16.72 -10.23 -20.45
N THR A 105 -17.29 -9.81 -21.58
CA THR A 105 -18.65 -9.26 -21.62
C THR A 105 -19.56 -10.18 -22.44
N ARG A 106 -20.87 -9.99 -22.30
CA ARG A 106 -21.85 -10.75 -23.09
C ARG A 106 -21.56 -10.53 -24.59
N GLY A 107 -21.34 -11.62 -25.32
CA GLY A 107 -20.97 -11.58 -26.74
C GLY A 107 -19.48 -11.41 -27.04
N ASN A 108 -18.66 -11.03 -26.06
CA ASN A 108 -17.20 -10.90 -26.20
C ASN A 108 -16.48 -11.66 -25.07
N PRO A 109 -16.41 -13.01 -25.16
CA PRO A 109 -15.68 -13.81 -24.19
C PRO A 109 -14.17 -13.52 -24.26
N LEU A 110 -13.48 -13.77 -23.14
CA LEU A 110 -12.03 -13.62 -23.09
C LEU A 110 -11.36 -14.60 -24.05
N SER A 111 -10.42 -14.09 -24.85
CA SER A 111 -9.53 -14.93 -25.65
C SER A 111 -8.68 -15.86 -24.77
N ARG A 112 -8.20 -16.97 -25.32
CA ARG A 112 -7.28 -17.89 -24.60
C ARG A 112 -6.04 -17.17 -24.04
N ALA A 113 -5.53 -16.16 -24.76
CA ALA A 113 -4.40 -15.36 -24.29
C ALA A 113 -4.77 -14.50 -23.06
N GLN A 114 -5.95 -13.87 -23.07
CA GLN A 114 -6.45 -13.11 -21.93
C GLN A 114 -6.76 -14.02 -20.73
N GLN A 115 -7.32 -15.21 -20.95
CA GLN A 115 -7.57 -16.18 -19.88
C GLN A 115 -6.27 -16.63 -19.20
N ARG A 116 -5.23 -16.99 -19.98
CA ARG A 116 -3.91 -17.35 -19.42
C ARG A 116 -3.28 -16.19 -18.63
N ARG A 117 -3.39 -14.96 -19.12
CA ARG A 117 -2.94 -13.76 -18.39
C ARG A 117 -3.71 -13.61 -17.06
N ASN A 118 -5.03 -13.68 -17.11
CA ASN A 118 -5.89 -13.57 -15.93
C ASN A 118 -5.59 -14.67 -14.90
N GLN A 119 -5.35 -15.91 -15.33
CA GLN A 119 -4.94 -17.00 -14.43
C GLN A 119 -3.63 -16.68 -13.70
N ARG A 120 -2.63 -16.10 -14.39
CA ARG A 120 -1.38 -15.66 -13.75
C ARG A 120 -1.61 -14.52 -12.76
N ILE A 121 -2.42 -13.52 -13.12
CA ILE A 121 -2.77 -12.40 -12.22
C ILE A 121 -3.52 -12.93 -10.99
N ALA A 122 -4.45 -13.86 -11.17
CA ALA A 122 -5.25 -14.44 -10.10
C ALA A 122 -4.38 -15.16 -9.06
N LYS A 123 -3.34 -15.91 -9.49
CA LYS A 123 -2.40 -16.57 -8.56
C LYS A 123 -1.75 -15.59 -7.58
N ASP A 124 -1.33 -14.42 -8.07
CA ASP A 124 -0.76 -13.38 -7.21
C ASP A 124 -1.85 -12.73 -6.31
N ARG A 125 -3.05 -12.52 -6.85
CA ARG A 125 -4.17 -11.92 -6.12
C ARG A 125 -4.67 -12.78 -4.97
N VAL A 126 -4.59 -14.11 -5.07
CA VAL A 126 -4.99 -15.02 -3.98
C VAL A 126 -4.26 -14.65 -2.68
N PHE A 127 -2.99 -14.28 -2.72
CA PHE A 127 -2.27 -13.84 -1.50
C PHE A 127 -2.84 -12.57 -0.89
N VAL A 128 -3.29 -11.64 -1.72
CA VAL A 128 -3.94 -10.39 -1.28
C VAL A 128 -5.33 -10.67 -0.71
N GLU A 129 -6.09 -11.59 -1.33
CA GLU A 129 -7.40 -12.01 -0.83
C GLU A 129 -7.29 -12.67 0.56
N HIS A 130 -6.23 -13.43 0.83
CA HIS A 130 -5.96 -13.95 2.18
C HIS A 130 -5.73 -12.84 3.21
N ALA A 131 -5.07 -11.75 2.83
CA ALA A 131 -4.90 -10.59 3.70
C ALA A 131 -6.26 -9.95 4.02
N PHE A 132 -7.11 -9.74 3.01
CA PHE A 132 -8.47 -9.23 3.20
C PHE A 132 -9.35 -10.18 4.02
N ALA A 133 -9.28 -11.49 3.79
CA ALA A 133 -9.98 -12.48 4.59
C ALA A 133 -9.54 -12.40 6.07
N ARG A 134 -8.24 -12.22 6.34
CA ARG A 134 -7.77 -12.07 7.72
C ARG A 134 -8.25 -10.78 8.37
N LEU A 135 -8.28 -9.67 7.64
CA LEU A 135 -8.84 -8.40 8.12
C LEU A 135 -10.36 -8.53 8.37
N MET A 136 -11.05 -9.33 7.56
CA MET A 136 -12.46 -9.68 7.74
C MET A 136 -12.71 -10.48 9.02
N HIS A 137 -11.82 -11.41 9.38
CA HIS A 137 -11.91 -12.10 10.66
C HIS A 137 -11.66 -11.18 11.87
N GLN A 138 -11.02 -10.02 11.68
CA GLN A 138 -10.82 -9.01 12.73
C GLN A 138 -12.03 -8.06 12.85
N GLY A 139 -13.25 -8.60 12.84
CA GLY A 139 -14.48 -7.84 13.09
C GLY A 139 -15.23 -7.33 11.86
N GLY A 140 -15.09 -7.98 10.70
CA GLY A 140 -15.96 -7.81 9.53
C GLY A 140 -15.77 -6.54 8.69
N LYS A 141 -16.65 -6.37 7.69
CA LYS A 141 -16.67 -5.23 6.73
C LYS A 141 -17.11 -3.90 7.37
N CYS A 142 -17.84 -3.96 8.48
CA CYS A 142 -18.50 -2.81 9.05
C CYS A 142 -17.74 -2.27 10.27
N LEU A 143 -17.29 -1.02 10.21
CA LEU A 143 -16.80 -0.28 11.37
C LEU A 143 -17.96 0.44 12.05
N ARG A 144 -18.24 0.10 13.31
CA ARG A 144 -19.18 0.84 14.17
C ARG A 144 -18.49 2.03 14.82
N THR A 145 -17.95 2.94 14.03
CA THR A 145 -17.27 4.16 14.52
C THR A 145 -17.93 5.41 13.95
N LEU A 146 -18.19 6.40 14.80
CA LEU A 146 -18.63 7.73 14.36
C LEU A 146 -17.41 8.61 14.02
N GLY A 147 -17.32 8.99 12.75
CA GLY A 147 -16.33 9.93 12.23
C GLY A 147 -15.06 9.26 11.67
N LEU A 148 -14.49 9.92 10.65
CA LEU A 148 -13.36 9.42 9.86
C LEU A 148 -12.09 9.18 10.70
N ALA A 149 -11.82 10.03 11.70
CA ALA A 149 -10.64 9.90 12.55
C ALA A 149 -10.62 8.58 13.33
N ARG A 150 -11.79 8.15 13.87
CA ARG A 150 -11.91 6.87 14.58
C ARG A 150 -11.83 5.70 13.61
N ALA A 151 -12.44 5.82 12.43
CA ALA A 151 -12.34 4.81 11.39
C ALA A 151 -10.87 4.59 10.95
N LYS A 152 -10.12 5.68 10.73
CA LYS A 152 -8.69 5.62 10.41
C LYS A 152 -7.88 4.91 11.50
N GLY A 153 -8.14 5.24 12.78
CA GLY A 153 -7.48 4.57 13.91
C GLY A 153 -7.75 3.05 13.96
N VAL A 154 -9.01 2.64 13.86
CA VAL A 154 -9.36 1.21 13.93
C VAL A 154 -8.85 0.44 12.71
N ILE A 155 -8.96 0.99 11.50
CA ILE A 155 -8.40 0.35 10.29
C ILE A 155 -6.87 0.24 10.40
N GLY A 156 -6.20 1.30 10.85
CA GLY A 156 -4.75 1.31 11.07
C GLY A 156 -4.31 0.21 12.04
N LEU A 157 -5.03 0.03 13.16
CA LEU A 157 -4.76 -1.04 14.12
C LEU A 157 -4.97 -2.44 13.53
N LYS A 158 -6.02 -2.65 12.73
CA LYS A 158 -6.24 -3.94 12.04
C LYS A 158 -5.11 -4.26 11.07
N VAL A 159 -4.70 -3.29 10.26
CA VAL A 159 -3.61 -3.45 9.29
C VAL A 159 -2.27 -3.71 10.01
N ALA A 160 -1.96 -2.96 11.06
CA ALA A 160 -0.78 -3.18 11.87
C ALA A 160 -0.77 -4.59 12.51
N GLY A 161 -1.89 -5.01 13.10
CA GLY A 161 -2.04 -6.35 13.65
C GLY A 161 -1.89 -7.45 12.59
N HIS A 162 -2.42 -7.25 11.38
CA HIS A 162 -2.21 -8.18 10.26
C HIS A 162 -0.72 -8.28 9.88
N HIS A 163 -0.03 -7.14 9.77
CA HIS A 163 1.40 -7.11 9.43
C HIS A 163 2.26 -7.79 10.49
N LEU A 164 2.00 -7.56 11.78
CA LEU A 164 2.71 -8.22 12.88
C LEU A 164 2.52 -9.75 12.85
N LEU A 165 1.27 -10.21 12.70
CA LEU A 165 0.97 -11.64 12.59
C LEU A 165 1.58 -12.26 11.33
N ARG A 166 1.70 -11.50 10.24
CA ARG A 166 2.36 -11.94 9.02
C ARG A 166 3.87 -12.05 9.23
N LEU A 167 4.50 -11.04 9.85
CA LEU A 167 5.92 -11.06 10.17
C LEU A 167 6.28 -12.26 11.05
N ALA A 168 5.53 -12.49 12.13
CA ALA A 168 5.75 -13.63 13.03
C ALA A 168 5.70 -14.97 12.27
N ARG A 169 4.74 -15.14 11.35
CA ARG A 169 4.64 -16.34 10.50
C ARG A 169 5.81 -16.49 9.54
N LEU A 170 6.27 -15.39 8.94
CA LEU A 170 7.44 -15.41 8.06
C LEU A 170 8.72 -15.75 8.83
N GLN A 171 8.88 -15.23 10.04
CA GLN A 171 10.00 -15.57 10.92
C GLN A 171 9.97 -17.04 11.35
N GLN A 172 8.80 -17.58 11.69
CA GLN A 172 8.64 -19.01 11.95
C GLN A 172 8.99 -19.89 10.73
N ALA A 173 8.74 -19.38 9.52
CA ALA A 173 9.14 -20.03 8.26
C ALA A 173 10.61 -19.79 7.89
N GLY A 174 11.42 -19.20 8.77
CA GLY A 174 12.86 -18.96 8.56
C GLY A 174 13.20 -17.72 7.75
N MET A 175 12.21 -16.89 7.36
CA MET A 175 12.47 -15.62 6.68
C MET A 175 12.86 -14.54 7.71
N ARG A 176 14.06 -13.99 7.56
CA ARG A 176 14.51 -12.84 8.36
C ARG A 176 14.09 -11.54 7.65
N PRO A 177 13.45 -10.59 8.35
CA PRO A 177 13.28 -9.25 7.81
C PRO A 177 14.68 -8.67 7.54
N GLY A 178 14.89 -8.23 6.29
CA GLY A 178 16.08 -7.48 5.90
C GLY A 178 16.01 -6.04 6.36
#